data_AF-A0A2E2EPB3-F1
#
_entry.id   AF-A0A2E2EPB3-F1
#
_cell.length_a   1.000
_cell.length_b   1.000
_cell.length_c   1.000
_cell.angle_alpha   90.00
_cell.angle_beta   90.00
_cell.angle_gamma   90.00
#
_symmetry.space_group_name_H-M   'P 1'
#
loop_
_entity.id
_entity.type
_entity.pdbx_description
1 polymer ?
#
loop_
_entity_poly.entity_id
_entity_poly.type
_entity_poly.pdbx_seq_one_letter_code
_entity_poly.pdbx_strand_id
1 'polypeptide(L)'
;LVYGNFLETVTEIMPMYWMRAIGGTLYITGMLILVYNIIMTVSRAENKVTDELAEAPALQRVSKSRVAGEGWHTWLERKPVLLTIYATIAILIGGVVQIIPTIVVKSNIPTISSVQPYTPLELEGRDIYIREGCVGCHSQMVRPFRSEVERYGEYSKAGEYVYDHPFLWGSKRTGPDLHRVGGKYNDNWHFNHMYDPQSTSTGSIMPSYKWLIVGEGAKLDKSMTEKKMETMVSLGVPYTDEDIANAQTSMLEQGTQIEQNLYSDPDFAKSYEADKAAGGESFVEMRNREIVALIAYLQRLGTDIKVKEIINETAQN
;
A
#
# COMPACT_ATOMS: atom_id res chain seq x y z
N LEU A 1 1.83 26.29 8.04
CA LEU A 1 2.72 25.79 6.95
C LEU A 1 2.93 26.91 5.93
N VAL A 2 4.09 26.96 5.24
CA VAL A 2 4.38 27.98 4.21
C VAL A 2 3.39 27.89 3.03
N TYR A 3 2.93 26.68 2.72
CA TYR A 3 1.88 26.40 1.75
C TYR A 3 0.62 25.92 2.47
N GLY A 4 -0.54 26.44 2.06
CA GLY A 4 -1.82 26.22 2.74
C GLY A 4 -2.40 24.82 2.46
N ASN A 5 -2.30 24.34 1.23
CA ASN A 5 -2.83 23.05 0.79
C ASN A 5 -1.72 22.09 0.32
N PHE A 6 -1.96 20.79 0.39
CA PHE A 6 -1.05 19.75 -0.12
C PHE A 6 -0.77 19.92 -1.62
N LEU A 7 -1.77 20.25 -2.42
CA LEU A 7 -1.60 20.44 -3.87
C LEU A 7 -0.61 21.56 -4.20
N GLU A 8 -0.66 22.67 -3.46
CA GLU A 8 0.28 23.79 -3.62
C GLU A 8 1.72 23.32 -3.34
N THR A 9 1.91 22.45 -2.35
CA THR A 9 3.22 21.85 -2.09
C THR A 9 3.68 20.99 -3.29
N VAL A 10 2.79 20.23 -3.92
CA VAL A 10 3.12 19.36 -5.06
C VAL A 10 3.50 20.19 -6.29
N THR A 11 2.78 21.26 -6.58
CA THR A 11 3.08 22.15 -7.71
C THR A 11 4.45 22.82 -7.56
N GLU A 12 4.80 23.26 -6.35
CA GLU A 12 6.08 23.94 -6.09
C GLU A 12 7.29 23.00 -6.20
N ILE A 13 7.11 21.70 -5.94
CA ILE A 13 8.20 20.71 -6.06
C ILE A 13 8.32 20.07 -7.45
N MET A 14 7.45 20.42 -8.41
CA MET A 14 7.53 19.90 -9.79
C MET A 14 8.90 20.06 -10.47
N PRO A 15 9.65 21.17 -10.28
CA PRO A 15 10.99 21.29 -10.85
C PRO A 15 11.97 20.20 -10.38
N MET A 16 11.84 19.72 -9.13
CA MET A 16 12.67 18.63 -8.62
C MET A 16 12.32 17.29 -9.29
N TYR A 17 11.05 17.06 -9.65
CA TYR A 17 10.66 15.88 -10.41
C TYR A 17 11.27 15.88 -11.80
N TRP A 18 11.32 17.03 -12.47
CA TRP A 18 12.02 17.19 -13.75
C TRP A 18 13.51 16.92 -13.64
N MET A 19 14.18 17.44 -12.61
CA MET A 19 15.60 17.17 -12.37
C MET A 19 15.87 15.67 -12.21
N ARG A 20 15.01 14.96 -11.46
CA ARG A 20 15.10 13.51 -11.28
C ARG A 20 14.85 12.76 -12.60
N ALA A 21 13.86 13.19 -13.39
CA ALA A 21 13.58 12.59 -14.70
C ALA A 21 14.77 12.73 -15.65
N ILE A 22 15.39 13.92 -15.71
CA ILE A 22 16.59 14.17 -16.52
C ILE A 22 17.75 13.27 -16.05
N GLY A 23 18.00 13.20 -14.74
CA GLY A 23 19.04 12.33 -14.17
C GLY A 23 18.80 10.84 -14.49
N GLY A 24 17.55 10.38 -14.40
CA GLY A 24 17.16 9.02 -14.77
C GLY A 24 17.38 8.74 -16.26
N THR A 25 17.03 9.68 -17.14
CA THR A 25 17.27 9.55 -18.58
C THR A 25 18.76 9.46 -18.91
N LEU A 26 19.60 10.27 -18.27
CA LEU A 26 21.06 10.19 -18.43
C LEU A 26 21.61 8.83 -17.99
N TYR A 27 21.15 8.30 -16.85
CA TYR A 27 21.54 6.99 -16.36
C TYR A 27 21.16 5.86 -17.33
N ILE A 28 19.90 5.83 -17.78
CA ILE A 28 19.40 4.82 -18.73
C ILE A 28 20.17 4.90 -20.04
N THR A 29 20.43 6.11 -20.53
CA THR A 29 21.21 6.34 -21.75
C THR A 29 22.64 5.81 -21.59
N GLY A 30 23.30 6.09 -20.46
CA GLY A 30 24.63 5.55 -20.15
C GLY A 30 24.65 4.02 -20.09
N MET A 31 23.62 3.39 -19.51
CA MET A 31 23.49 1.94 -19.47
C MET A 31 23.31 1.34 -20.88
N LEU A 32 22.50 1.98 -21.74
CA LEU A 32 22.33 1.55 -23.13
C LEU A 32 23.64 1.67 -23.92
N ILE A 33 24.41 2.75 -23.72
CA ILE A 33 25.74 2.92 -24.31
C ILE A 33 26.70 1.83 -23.82
N LEU A 34 26.69 1.49 -22.53
CA LEU A 34 27.50 0.40 -21.98
C LEU A 34 27.16 -0.93 -22.66
N VAL A 35 25.86 -1.27 -22.75
CA VAL A 35 25.39 -2.49 -23.41
C VAL A 35 25.80 -2.50 -24.88
N TYR A 36 25.61 -1.38 -25.59
CA TYR A 36 26.05 -1.23 -26.98
C TYR A 36 27.57 -1.46 -27.11
N ASN A 37 28.38 -0.83 -26.26
CA ASN A 37 29.83 -0.99 -26.29
C ASN A 37 30.25 -2.44 -26.03
N ILE A 38 29.60 -3.14 -25.09
CA ILE A 38 29.86 -4.57 -24.85
C ILE A 38 29.53 -5.39 -26.10
N ILE A 39 28.35 -5.19 -26.70
CA ILE A 39 27.94 -5.91 -27.93
C ILE A 39 28.91 -5.61 -29.08
N MET A 40 29.27 -4.35 -29.27
CA MET A 40 30.21 -3.94 -30.32
C MET A 40 31.61 -4.51 -30.09
N THR A 41 32.07 -4.56 -28.85
CA THR A 41 33.36 -5.17 -28.48
C THR A 41 33.37 -6.67 -28.79
N VAL A 42 32.31 -7.38 -28.42
CA VAL A 42 32.18 -8.83 -28.70
C VAL A 42 32.05 -9.10 -30.20
N SER A 43 31.22 -8.33 -30.91
CA SER A 43 30.94 -8.55 -32.34
C SER A 43 32.06 -8.11 -33.28
N ARG A 44 32.85 -7.10 -32.91
CA ARG A 44 34.00 -6.60 -33.68
C ARG A 44 35.34 -7.16 -33.17
N ALA A 45 35.33 -8.10 -32.24
CA ALA A 45 36.55 -8.80 -31.84
C ALA A 45 37.13 -9.53 -33.06
N GLU A 46 38.21 -8.99 -33.64
CA GLU A 46 38.90 -9.56 -34.81
C GLU A 46 39.48 -10.95 -34.50
N ASN A 47 39.89 -11.13 -33.25
CA ASN A 47 40.24 -12.43 -32.72
C ASN A 47 38.95 -13.11 -32.25
N LYS A 48 38.32 -13.90 -33.13
CA LYS A 48 37.58 -15.07 -32.64
C LYS A 48 38.59 -15.80 -31.77
N VAL A 49 38.35 -15.85 -30.46
CA VAL A 49 39.17 -16.63 -29.52
C VAL A 49 39.33 -17.99 -30.18
N THR A 50 40.49 -18.23 -30.78
CA THR A 50 40.84 -19.58 -31.18
C THR A 50 40.88 -20.32 -29.87
N ASP A 51 40.29 -21.52 -29.83
CA ASP A 51 40.64 -22.50 -28.82
C ASP A 51 42.14 -22.82 -28.99
N GLU A 52 43.03 -21.87 -28.65
CA GLU A 52 44.20 -22.30 -27.91
C GLU A 52 43.60 -23.05 -26.73
N LEU A 53 44.04 -24.28 -26.54
CA LEU A 53 43.75 -25.09 -25.37
C LEU A 53 44.30 -24.34 -24.14
N ALA A 54 43.69 -23.22 -23.79
CA ALA A 54 43.76 -22.58 -22.50
C ALA A 54 42.90 -23.46 -21.59
N GLU A 55 43.37 -24.69 -21.40
CA GLU A 55 42.95 -25.50 -20.27
C GLU A 55 43.20 -24.63 -19.05
N ALA A 56 42.14 -24.34 -18.30
CA ALA A 56 42.31 -23.73 -17.00
C ALA A 56 43.40 -24.56 -16.27
N PRO A 57 44.43 -23.91 -15.71
CA PRO A 57 45.50 -24.63 -15.04
C PRO A 57 44.88 -25.64 -14.08
N ALA A 58 45.34 -26.89 -14.14
CA ALA A 58 44.74 -28.00 -13.41
C ALA A 58 44.42 -27.57 -11.98
N LEU A 59 43.15 -27.76 -11.58
CA LEU A 59 42.63 -27.26 -10.31
C LEU A 59 43.56 -27.71 -9.18
N GLN A 60 44.34 -26.78 -8.64
CA GLN A 60 45.32 -27.15 -7.63
C GLN A 60 44.57 -27.72 -6.43
N ARG A 61 44.97 -28.92 -5.99
CA ARG A 61 44.41 -29.54 -4.80
C ARG A 61 44.88 -28.77 -3.59
N VAL A 62 44.17 -27.71 -3.25
CA VAL A 62 44.47 -26.88 -2.08
C VAL A 62 44.19 -27.68 -0.82
N SER A 63 45.10 -27.61 0.16
CA SER A 63 44.95 -28.36 1.41
C SER A 63 43.67 -27.95 2.17
N LYS A 64 43.06 -28.89 2.90
CA LYS A 64 41.89 -28.62 3.74
C LYS A 64 42.22 -27.63 4.88
N SER A 65 43.48 -27.58 5.30
CA SER A 65 44.05 -26.74 6.36
C SER A 65 44.54 -25.39 5.84
N ARG A 66 44.64 -24.39 6.72
CA ARG A 66 45.21 -23.08 6.38
C ARG A 66 46.70 -23.23 6.01
N VAL A 67 47.13 -22.54 4.96
CA VAL A 67 48.53 -22.53 4.53
C VAL A 67 49.29 -21.41 5.25
N ALA A 68 50.59 -21.58 5.51
CA ALA A 68 51.40 -20.55 6.14
C ALA A 68 51.42 -19.27 5.28
N GLY A 69 51.18 -18.11 5.90
CA GLY A 69 51.07 -16.82 5.20
C GLY A 69 49.70 -16.51 4.58
N GLU A 70 48.76 -17.46 4.58
CA GLU A 70 47.41 -17.26 4.05
C GLU A 70 46.55 -16.44 5.02
N GLY A 71 45.83 -15.42 4.52
CA GLY A 71 44.84 -14.66 5.27
C GLY A 71 43.62 -15.51 5.65
N TRP A 72 42.96 -15.19 6.76
CA TRP A 72 41.77 -15.93 7.21
C TRP A 72 40.60 -15.81 6.22
N HIS A 73 40.44 -14.65 5.58
CA HIS A 73 39.40 -14.41 4.57
C HIS A 73 39.68 -15.20 3.29
N THR A 74 40.92 -15.18 2.78
CA THR A 74 41.35 -15.94 1.60
C THR A 74 41.13 -17.45 1.79
N TRP A 75 41.42 -17.96 3.00
CA TRP A 75 41.18 -19.34 3.38
C TRP A 75 39.69 -19.73 3.38
N LEU A 76 38.81 -18.78 3.67
CA LEU A 76 37.36 -18.98 3.67
C LEU A 76 36.79 -18.85 2.26
N GLU A 77 37.26 -17.89 1.46
CA GLU A 77 36.84 -17.64 0.07
C GLU A 77 37.06 -18.86 -0.83
N ARG A 78 38.13 -19.62 -0.62
CA ARG A 78 38.38 -20.89 -1.33
C ARG A 78 37.46 -22.04 -0.90
N LYS A 79 36.62 -21.87 0.13
CA LYS A 79 35.69 -22.88 0.65
C LYS A 79 34.24 -22.44 0.39
N PRO A 80 33.73 -22.56 -0.84
CA PRO A 80 32.43 -22.00 -1.22
C PRO A 80 31.29 -22.49 -0.32
N VAL A 81 31.23 -23.78 0.02
CA VAL A 81 30.20 -24.34 0.92
C VAL A 81 30.25 -23.70 2.32
N LEU A 82 31.44 -23.54 2.89
CA LEU A 82 31.60 -22.97 4.23
C LEU A 82 31.30 -21.46 4.23
N LEU A 83 31.73 -20.75 3.19
CA LEU A 83 31.43 -19.34 3.00
C LEU A 83 29.92 -19.13 2.85
N THR A 84 29.23 -19.94 2.05
CA THR A 84 27.77 -19.88 1.90
C THR A 84 27.08 -20.09 3.24
N ILE A 85 27.47 -21.10 4.02
CA ILE A 85 26.89 -21.35 5.35
C ILE A 85 27.06 -20.12 6.25
N TYR A 86 28.27 -19.56 6.36
CA TYR A 86 28.49 -18.40 7.21
C TYR A 86 27.79 -17.14 6.72
N ALA A 87 27.74 -16.92 5.40
CA ALA A 87 26.99 -15.81 4.82
C ALA A 87 25.48 -15.94 5.12
N THR A 88 24.91 -17.15 4.98
CA THR A 88 23.52 -17.41 5.33
C THR A 88 23.27 -17.15 6.82
N ILE A 89 24.13 -17.64 7.71
CA ILE A 89 24.02 -17.38 9.15
C ILE A 89 24.07 -15.88 9.44
N ALA A 90 25.02 -15.15 8.84
CA ALA A 90 25.16 -13.71 9.03
C ALA A 90 23.90 -12.92 8.61
N ILE A 91 23.28 -13.29 7.48
CA ILE A 91 22.02 -12.69 7.01
C ILE A 91 20.86 -13.03 7.96
N LEU A 92 20.76 -14.29 8.41
CA LEU A 92 19.69 -14.75 9.29
C LEU A 92 19.71 -14.07 10.66
N ILE A 93 20.90 -13.76 11.20
CA ILE A 93 21.02 -13.04 12.47
C ILE A 93 20.26 -11.70 12.41
N GLY A 94 20.39 -10.94 11.32
CA GLY A 94 19.68 -9.68 11.15
C GLY A 94 18.16 -9.86 11.17
N GLY A 95 17.65 -10.84 10.43
CA GLY A 95 16.22 -11.16 10.40
C GLY A 95 15.69 -11.62 11.76
N VAL A 96 16.43 -12.49 12.45
CA VAL A 96 16.07 -12.98 13.79
C VAL A 96 15.97 -11.84 14.79
N VAL A 97 16.97 -10.95 14.84
CA VAL A 97 17.02 -9.84 15.80
C VAL A 97 15.93 -8.80 15.54
N GLN A 98 15.53 -8.58 14.28
CA GLN A 98 14.51 -7.58 13.92
C GLN A 98 13.07 -8.12 14.00
N ILE A 99 12.83 -9.36 13.55
CA ILE A 99 11.47 -9.90 13.37
C ILE A 99 10.97 -10.59 14.64
N ILE A 100 11.80 -11.44 15.28
CA ILE A 100 11.32 -12.28 16.39
C ILE A 100 10.84 -11.44 17.58
N PRO A 101 11.58 -10.43 18.09
CA PRO A 101 11.12 -9.64 19.22
C PRO A 101 9.78 -8.95 18.97
N THR A 102 9.53 -8.49 17.74
CA THR A 102 8.28 -7.81 17.37
C THR A 102 7.08 -8.75 17.43
N ILE A 103 7.24 -10.03 17.07
CA ILE A 103 6.15 -11.02 17.08
C ILE A 103 5.88 -11.56 18.50
N VAL A 104 6.93 -11.78 19.30
CA VAL A 104 6.79 -12.47 20.59
C VAL A 104 6.51 -11.54 21.77
N VAL A 105 6.98 -10.29 21.71
CA VAL A 105 6.83 -9.33 22.81
C VAL A 105 5.56 -8.51 22.59
N LYS A 106 4.43 -9.01 23.10
CA LYS A 106 3.10 -8.38 22.94
C LYS A 106 3.05 -6.93 23.41
N SER A 107 3.85 -6.55 24.40
CA SER A 107 3.94 -5.15 24.88
C SER A 107 4.48 -4.18 23.83
N ASN A 108 5.15 -4.67 22.77
CA ASN A 108 5.64 -3.83 21.68
C ASN A 108 4.52 -3.36 20.75
N ILE A 109 3.35 -4.02 20.78
CA ILE A 109 2.19 -3.68 19.94
C ILE A 109 0.98 -3.49 20.87
N PRO A 110 0.85 -2.32 21.51
CA PRO A 110 -0.31 -2.04 22.34
C PRO A 110 -1.57 -2.03 21.48
N THR A 111 -2.52 -2.93 21.76
CA THR A 111 -3.85 -2.90 21.14
C THR A 111 -4.62 -1.73 21.74
N ILE A 112 -5.10 -0.82 20.89
CA ILE A 112 -5.95 0.28 21.33
C ILE A 112 -7.37 -0.29 21.44
N SER A 113 -7.98 -0.22 22.62
CA SER A 113 -9.29 -0.82 22.90
C SER A 113 -10.42 -0.24 22.03
N SER A 114 -10.27 0.99 21.54
CA SER A 114 -11.24 1.62 20.65
C SER A 114 -11.18 1.13 19.21
N VAL A 115 -10.09 0.49 18.78
CA VAL A 115 -9.92 0.01 17.41
C VAL A 115 -10.75 -1.25 17.22
N GLN A 116 -11.75 -1.16 16.36
CA GLN A 116 -12.62 -2.28 15.99
C GLN A 116 -12.21 -2.87 14.63
N PRO A 117 -12.47 -4.17 14.39
CA PRO A 117 -12.35 -4.75 13.05
C PRO A 117 -13.14 -3.95 12.01
N TYR A 118 -12.70 -4.00 10.75
CA TYR A 118 -13.44 -3.40 9.64
C TYR A 118 -14.83 -4.02 9.51
N THR A 119 -15.85 -3.24 9.17
CA THR A 119 -17.11 -3.83 8.73
C THR A 119 -16.88 -4.64 7.44
N PRO A 120 -17.78 -5.57 7.06
CA PRO A 120 -17.57 -6.35 5.85
C PRO A 120 -17.52 -5.49 4.57
N LEU A 121 -18.26 -4.37 4.53
CA LEU A 121 -18.21 -3.42 3.40
C LEU A 121 -16.91 -2.62 3.38
N GLU A 122 -16.41 -2.21 4.54
CA GLU A 122 -15.10 -1.57 4.67
C GLU A 122 -13.96 -2.52 4.29
N LEU A 123 -14.07 -3.81 4.62
CA LEU A 123 -13.11 -4.84 4.24
C LEU A 123 -13.04 -5.01 2.70
N GLU A 124 -14.19 -5.07 2.03
CA GLU A 124 -14.23 -5.07 0.56
C GLU A 124 -13.70 -3.76 -0.04
N GLY A 125 -14.02 -2.62 0.57
CA GLY A 125 -13.51 -1.32 0.16
C GLY A 125 -11.99 -1.19 0.27
N ARG A 126 -11.43 -1.80 1.32
CA ARG A 126 -9.98 -1.91 1.55
C ARG A 126 -9.32 -2.78 0.48
N ASP A 127 -9.94 -3.89 0.10
CA ASP A 127 -9.43 -4.74 -0.98
C ASP A 127 -9.48 -4.02 -2.33
N ILE A 128 -10.50 -3.20 -2.59
CA ILE A 128 -10.55 -2.32 -3.77
C ILE A 128 -9.43 -1.28 -3.70
N TYR A 129 -9.20 -0.64 -2.56
CA TYR A 129 -8.08 0.29 -2.36
C TYR A 129 -6.72 -0.35 -2.68
N ILE A 130 -6.55 -1.63 -2.34
CA ILE A 130 -5.38 -2.44 -2.69
C ILE A 130 -5.32 -2.72 -4.20
N ARG A 131 -6.43 -3.20 -4.78
CA ARG A 131 -6.53 -3.56 -6.21
C ARG A 131 -6.21 -2.38 -7.12
N GLU A 132 -6.71 -1.20 -6.77
CA GLU A 132 -6.50 0.05 -7.51
C GLU A 132 -5.11 0.66 -7.28
N GLY A 133 -4.29 0.09 -6.38
CA GLY A 133 -2.92 0.54 -6.13
C GLY A 133 -2.84 1.91 -5.45
N CYS A 134 -3.89 2.33 -4.73
CA CYS A 134 -3.95 3.63 -4.08
C CYS A 134 -2.76 3.87 -3.12
N VAL A 135 -2.27 2.81 -2.47
CA VAL A 135 -1.08 2.80 -1.60
C VAL A 135 0.21 3.28 -2.28
N GLY A 136 0.29 3.20 -3.62
CA GLY A 136 1.43 3.70 -4.39
C GLY A 136 1.51 5.23 -4.46
N CYS A 137 0.39 5.92 -4.20
CA CYS A 137 0.29 7.37 -4.23
C CYS A 137 -0.03 7.97 -2.86
N HIS A 138 -0.74 7.23 -2.01
CA HIS A 138 -1.23 7.67 -0.72
C HIS A 138 -0.66 6.81 0.41
N SER A 139 -0.04 7.46 1.38
CA SER A 139 0.32 6.82 2.63
C SER A 139 -0.85 6.78 3.59
N GLN A 140 -0.80 5.84 4.53
CA GLN A 140 -1.67 5.80 5.70
C GLN A 140 -0.79 5.76 6.95
N MET A 141 0.13 6.70 7.10
CA MET A 141 1.06 6.78 8.23
C MET A 141 1.49 8.23 8.45
N VAL A 142 0.79 8.91 9.35
CA VAL A 142 1.12 10.26 9.79
C VAL A 142 2.32 10.18 10.74
N ARG A 143 3.42 10.81 10.35
CA ARG A 143 4.67 10.78 11.13
C ARG A 143 4.59 11.75 12.32
N PRO A 144 5.33 11.50 13.42
CA PRO A 144 5.31 12.33 14.64
C PRO A 144 6.11 13.63 14.48
N PHE A 145 5.87 14.38 13.40
CA PHE A 145 6.39 15.73 13.21
C PHE A 145 5.27 16.74 13.36
N ARG A 146 5.57 17.90 13.96
CA ARG A 146 4.59 18.97 14.12
C ARG A 146 3.91 19.35 12.79
N SER A 147 4.66 19.46 11.70
CA SER A 147 4.14 19.82 10.38
C SER A 147 3.21 18.77 9.77
N GLU A 148 3.43 17.49 10.08
CA GLU A 148 2.54 16.39 9.68
C GLU A 148 1.26 16.44 10.48
N VAL A 149 1.39 16.64 11.79
CA VAL A 149 0.24 16.67 12.70
C VAL A 149 -0.67 17.86 12.41
N GLU A 150 -0.11 19.04 12.15
CA GLU A 150 -0.88 20.21 11.70
C GLU A 150 -1.59 19.97 10.36
N ARG A 151 -1.02 19.15 9.47
CA ARG A 151 -1.57 18.92 8.12
C ARG A 151 -2.64 17.82 8.08
N TYR A 152 -2.39 16.70 8.75
CA TYR A 152 -3.19 15.49 8.64
C TYR A 152 -3.97 15.16 9.91
N GLY A 153 -3.56 15.68 11.07
CA GLY A 153 -4.13 15.32 12.37
C GLY A 153 -3.15 14.46 13.20
N GLU A 154 -3.63 13.85 14.27
CA GLU A 154 -2.77 13.10 15.20
C GLU A 154 -1.88 12.06 14.49
N TYR A 155 -0.63 11.95 14.93
CA TYR A 155 0.31 10.97 14.38
C TYR A 155 -0.21 9.54 14.57
N SER A 156 0.25 8.64 13.72
CA SER A 156 -0.24 7.26 13.70
C SER A 156 0.42 6.40 14.76
N LYS A 157 -0.37 5.58 15.46
CA LYS A 157 0.07 4.66 16.51
C LYS A 157 0.08 3.23 15.97
N ALA A 158 1.02 2.41 16.43
CA ALA A 158 1.15 1.02 16.00
C ALA A 158 -0.15 0.21 16.22
N GLY A 159 -0.85 0.49 17.33
CA GLY A 159 -2.10 -0.17 17.70
C GLY A 159 -3.28 0.06 16.76
N GLU A 160 -3.20 1.03 15.84
CA GLU A 160 -4.26 1.30 14.87
C GLU A 160 -4.23 0.33 13.67
N TYR A 161 -3.09 -0.33 13.44
CA TYR A 161 -2.88 -1.24 12.31
C TYR A 161 -3.02 -2.71 12.68
N VAL A 162 -3.51 -3.02 13.88
CA VAL A 162 -3.52 -4.38 14.43
C VAL A 162 -4.36 -5.36 13.61
N TYR A 163 -5.34 -4.87 12.85
CA TYR A 163 -6.19 -5.66 11.98
C TYR A 163 -5.85 -5.50 10.49
N ASP A 164 -4.76 -4.80 10.16
CA ASP A 164 -4.35 -4.56 8.78
C ASP A 164 -3.54 -5.72 8.22
N HIS A 165 -4.21 -6.59 7.46
CA HIS A 165 -3.56 -7.67 6.73
C HIS A 165 -3.76 -7.47 5.21
N PRO A 166 -2.72 -7.07 4.44
CA PRO A 166 -1.41 -6.54 4.87
C PRO A 166 -1.47 -5.05 5.25
N PHE A 167 -0.45 -4.53 5.93
CA PHE A 167 -0.39 -3.09 6.28
C PHE A 167 -0.41 -2.16 5.04
N LEU A 168 -1.05 -0.99 5.17
CA LEU A 168 -1.19 0.01 4.09
C LEU A 168 -0.51 1.35 4.38
N TRP A 169 0.58 1.33 5.16
CA TRP A 169 1.32 2.55 5.57
C TRP A 169 1.77 3.42 4.40
N GLY A 170 2.03 2.79 3.24
CA GLY A 170 2.55 3.44 2.04
C GLY A 170 4.04 3.80 2.14
N SER A 171 4.66 4.04 0.99
CA SER A 171 6.09 4.37 0.89
C SER A 171 6.37 5.65 0.10
N LYS A 172 5.32 6.24 -0.47
CA LYS A 172 5.37 7.45 -1.30
C LYS A 172 4.11 8.29 -1.07
N ARG A 173 4.25 9.61 -1.25
CA ARG A 173 3.15 10.58 -1.23
C ARG A 173 3.15 11.39 -2.52
N THR A 174 2.47 10.85 -3.54
CA THR A 174 2.07 11.63 -4.71
C THR A 174 0.81 12.42 -4.39
N GLY A 175 -0.12 11.79 -3.66
CA GLY A 175 -1.27 12.40 -3.00
C GLY A 175 -1.05 12.56 -1.49
N PRO A 176 -1.99 13.20 -0.77
CA PRO A 176 -1.91 13.37 0.68
C PRO A 176 -1.99 12.05 1.44
N ASP A 177 -1.53 12.05 2.69
CA ASP A 177 -1.77 10.94 3.62
C ASP A 177 -3.28 10.81 3.92
N LEU A 178 -3.79 9.58 3.96
CA LEU A 178 -5.21 9.28 4.11
C LEU A 178 -5.57 8.73 5.49
N HIS A 179 -4.62 8.50 6.41
CA HIS A 179 -4.92 7.78 7.66
C HIS A 179 -5.90 8.52 8.59
N ARG A 180 -6.18 9.79 8.32
CA ARG A 180 -7.09 10.65 9.09
C ARG A 180 -8.19 11.27 8.23
N VAL A 181 -8.48 10.67 7.07
CA VAL A 181 -9.49 11.21 6.14
C VAL A 181 -10.93 10.96 6.59
N GLY A 182 -11.15 9.99 7.47
CA GLY A 182 -12.49 9.62 7.95
C GLY A 182 -13.25 10.80 8.56
N GLY A 183 -14.42 11.11 7.99
CA GLY A 183 -15.27 12.25 8.37
C GLY A 183 -14.71 13.63 8.01
N LYS A 184 -13.59 13.73 7.29
CA LYS A 184 -13.04 15.02 6.83
C LYS A 184 -13.82 15.56 5.63
N TYR A 185 -14.29 14.68 4.77
CA TYR A 185 -15.10 14.97 3.60
C TYR A 185 -16.38 14.12 3.65
N ASN A 186 -17.47 14.60 3.04
CA ASN A 186 -18.70 13.82 2.95
C ASN A 186 -18.62 12.78 1.82
N ASP A 187 -19.57 11.85 1.79
CA ASP A 187 -19.61 10.76 0.80
C ASP A 187 -19.68 11.28 -0.64
N ASN A 188 -20.43 12.38 -0.87
CA ASN A 188 -20.50 13.05 -2.16
C ASN A 188 -19.16 13.59 -2.64
N TRP A 189 -18.35 14.17 -1.75
CA TRP A 189 -17.01 14.62 -2.10
C TRP A 189 -16.14 13.45 -2.52
N HIS A 190 -16.17 12.32 -1.79
CA HIS A 190 -15.42 11.12 -2.17
C HIS A 190 -15.91 10.56 -3.51
N PHE A 191 -17.22 10.46 -3.72
CA PHE A 191 -17.81 10.04 -4.99
C PHE A 191 -17.34 10.92 -6.15
N ASN A 192 -17.50 12.24 -6.02
CA ASN A 192 -17.13 13.20 -7.06
C ASN A 192 -15.60 13.25 -7.29
N HIS A 193 -14.79 13.11 -6.23
CA HIS A 193 -13.34 13.04 -6.35
C HIS A 193 -12.90 11.78 -7.10
N MET A 194 -13.54 10.65 -6.90
CA MET A 194 -13.19 9.40 -7.61
C MET A 194 -13.70 9.43 -9.05
N TYR A 195 -14.83 10.11 -9.30
CA TYR A 195 -15.35 10.32 -10.65
C TYR A 195 -14.46 11.26 -11.49
N ASP A 196 -14.09 12.40 -10.91
CA ASP A 196 -13.18 13.39 -11.49
C ASP A 196 -12.42 14.13 -10.37
N PRO A 197 -11.16 13.74 -10.10
CA PRO A 197 -10.37 14.39 -9.06
C PRO A 197 -10.14 15.88 -9.28
N GLN A 198 -10.20 16.37 -10.51
CA GLN A 198 -10.02 17.79 -10.82
C GLN A 198 -11.26 18.62 -10.50
N SER A 199 -12.45 18.01 -10.46
CA SER A 199 -13.70 18.69 -10.13
C SER A 199 -13.74 19.17 -8.67
N THR A 200 -13.17 18.38 -7.77
CA THR A 200 -13.13 18.66 -6.32
C THR A 200 -11.78 19.22 -5.86
N SER A 201 -10.74 19.04 -6.66
CA SER A 201 -9.36 19.43 -6.33
C SER A 201 -8.65 19.89 -7.61
N THR A 202 -8.82 21.16 -7.97
CA THR A 202 -8.23 21.77 -9.16
C THR A 202 -6.72 21.51 -9.23
N GLY A 203 -6.24 20.99 -10.37
CA GLY A 203 -4.83 20.64 -10.56
C GLY A 203 -4.42 19.29 -9.95
N SER A 204 -5.38 18.48 -9.49
CA SER A 204 -5.11 17.10 -9.07
C SER A 204 -4.51 16.28 -10.21
N ILE A 205 -3.47 15.51 -9.88
CA ILE A 205 -2.82 14.55 -10.78
C ILE A 205 -3.29 13.11 -10.52
N MET A 206 -4.29 12.93 -9.65
CA MET A 206 -4.89 11.62 -9.37
C MET A 206 -5.67 11.14 -10.61
N PRO A 207 -5.57 9.86 -11.00
CA PRO A 207 -6.40 9.29 -12.05
C PRO A 207 -7.89 9.28 -11.66
N SER A 208 -8.79 9.35 -12.65
CA SER A 208 -10.21 9.11 -12.42
C SER A 208 -10.51 7.60 -12.31
N TYR A 209 -11.38 7.20 -11.38
CA TYR A 209 -11.76 5.81 -11.11
C TYR A 209 -13.23 5.54 -11.50
N LYS A 210 -13.65 6.03 -12.68
CA LYS A 210 -15.04 5.95 -13.14
C LYS A 210 -15.55 4.50 -13.23
N TRP A 211 -14.68 3.52 -13.45
CA TRP A 211 -15.04 2.09 -13.51
C TRP A 211 -15.56 1.53 -12.18
N LEU A 212 -15.25 2.16 -11.04
CA LEU A 212 -15.85 1.79 -9.74
C LEU A 212 -17.29 2.29 -9.60
N ILE A 213 -17.71 3.20 -10.48
CA ILE A 213 -18.97 3.95 -10.41
C ILE A 213 -19.94 3.50 -11.50
N VAL A 214 -19.48 3.37 -12.75
CA VAL A 214 -20.35 3.13 -13.91
C VAL A 214 -20.00 1.84 -14.65
N GLY A 215 -21.00 1.25 -15.31
CA GLY A 215 -20.85 0.04 -16.11
C GLY A 215 -20.99 -1.26 -15.31
N GLU A 216 -20.98 -2.40 -16.01
CA GLU A 216 -21.16 -3.72 -15.40
C GLU A 216 -20.03 -4.09 -14.44
N GLY A 217 -18.80 -3.64 -14.74
CA GLY A 217 -17.62 -3.85 -13.89
C GLY A 217 -17.65 -3.12 -12.56
N ALA A 218 -18.56 -2.15 -12.37
CA ALA A 218 -18.70 -1.42 -11.12
C ALA A 218 -19.43 -2.24 -10.04
N LYS A 219 -20.01 -3.39 -10.37
CA LYS A 219 -20.71 -4.24 -9.40
C LYS A 219 -19.74 -4.83 -8.39
N LEU A 220 -20.02 -4.63 -7.11
CA LEU A 220 -19.25 -5.26 -6.04
C LEU A 220 -19.54 -6.77 -5.99
N ASP A 221 -18.49 -7.58 -6.13
CA ASP A 221 -18.55 -9.02 -5.87
C ASP A 221 -18.44 -9.29 -4.37
N LYS A 222 -19.55 -9.75 -3.77
CA LYS A 222 -19.67 -10.06 -2.33
C LYS A 222 -19.59 -11.56 -2.04
N SER A 223 -19.34 -12.40 -3.06
CA SER A 223 -19.46 -13.87 -2.94
C SER A 223 -18.44 -14.51 -2.00
N MET A 224 -17.35 -13.81 -1.71
CA MET A 224 -16.22 -14.31 -0.92
C MET A 224 -16.06 -13.57 0.42
N THR A 225 -16.96 -12.63 0.75
CA THR A 225 -16.79 -11.74 1.90
C THR A 225 -16.75 -12.50 3.22
N GLU A 226 -17.63 -13.48 3.42
CA GLU A 226 -17.66 -14.32 4.62
C GLU A 226 -16.36 -15.11 4.75
N LYS A 227 -15.88 -15.71 3.65
CA LYS A 227 -14.61 -16.45 3.64
C LYS A 227 -13.40 -15.56 3.92
N LYS A 228 -13.43 -14.31 3.46
CA LYS A 228 -12.40 -13.32 3.81
C LYS A 228 -12.43 -13.04 5.31
N MET A 229 -13.60 -12.82 5.89
CA MET A 229 -13.75 -12.61 7.34
C MET A 229 -13.26 -13.82 8.15
N GLU A 230 -13.63 -15.05 7.77
CA GLU A 230 -13.10 -16.29 8.36
C GLU A 230 -11.56 -16.35 8.29
N THR A 231 -10.99 -15.93 7.16
CA THR A 231 -9.53 -15.84 7.00
C THR A 231 -8.93 -14.79 7.93
N MET A 232 -9.57 -13.63 8.08
CA MET A 232 -9.13 -12.60 9.03
C MET A 232 -9.21 -13.10 10.48
N VAL A 233 -10.21 -13.92 10.84
CA VAL A 233 -10.26 -14.61 12.14
C VAL A 233 -9.04 -15.51 12.34
N SER A 234 -8.67 -16.29 11.33
CA SER A 234 -7.47 -17.12 11.39
C SER A 234 -6.16 -16.32 11.57
N LEU A 235 -6.17 -15.05 11.16
CA LEU A 235 -5.06 -14.10 11.32
C LEU A 235 -5.11 -13.33 12.65
N GLY A 236 -6.14 -13.54 13.48
CA GLY A 236 -6.29 -12.95 14.81
C GLY A 236 -7.24 -11.77 14.90
N VAL A 237 -7.99 -11.44 13.84
CA VAL A 237 -9.03 -10.42 13.89
C VAL A 237 -10.28 -10.97 14.61
N PRO A 238 -10.80 -10.30 15.64
CA PRO A 238 -11.87 -10.84 16.48
C PRO A 238 -13.27 -10.66 15.89
N TYR A 239 -13.54 -11.16 14.67
CA TYR A 239 -14.91 -11.29 14.19
C TYR A 239 -15.62 -12.43 14.93
N THR A 240 -16.89 -12.20 15.29
CA THR A 240 -17.77 -13.24 15.83
C THR A 240 -18.44 -14.03 14.71
N ASP A 241 -18.93 -15.23 15.02
CA ASP A 241 -19.74 -16.02 14.06
C ASP A 241 -21.00 -15.25 13.63
N GLU A 242 -21.53 -14.39 14.50
CA GLU A 242 -22.66 -13.51 14.18
C GLU A 242 -22.28 -12.42 13.18
N ASP A 243 -21.10 -11.81 13.31
CA ASP A 243 -20.60 -10.82 12.33
C ASP A 243 -20.48 -11.44 10.95
N ILE A 244 -19.96 -12.68 10.87
CA ILE A 244 -19.80 -13.41 9.61
C ILE A 244 -21.16 -13.79 9.03
N ALA A 245 -22.07 -14.32 9.85
CA ALA A 245 -23.41 -14.71 9.42
C ALA A 245 -24.25 -13.52 8.93
N ASN A 246 -24.07 -12.34 9.55
CA ASN A 246 -24.79 -11.11 9.20
C ASN A 246 -24.05 -10.24 8.17
N ALA A 247 -22.94 -10.72 7.60
CA ALA A 247 -22.07 -9.89 6.77
C ALA A 247 -22.81 -9.22 5.60
N GLN A 248 -23.59 -9.97 4.84
CA GLN A 248 -24.33 -9.44 3.69
C GLN A 248 -25.39 -8.40 4.09
N THR A 249 -26.09 -8.64 5.20
CA THR A 249 -27.08 -7.71 5.75
C THR A 249 -26.41 -6.42 6.20
N SER A 250 -25.32 -6.51 6.96
CA SER A 250 -24.53 -5.37 7.41
C SER A 250 -24.01 -4.53 6.24
N MET A 251 -23.49 -5.19 5.19
CA MET A 251 -23.06 -4.51 3.97
C MET A 251 -24.21 -3.78 3.26
N LEU A 252 -25.39 -4.40 3.21
CA LEU A 252 -26.55 -3.81 2.57
C LEU A 252 -27.04 -2.58 3.33
N GLU A 253 -27.07 -2.65 4.67
CA GLU A 253 -27.45 -1.53 5.54
C GLU A 253 -26.47 -0.36 5.40
N GLN A 254 -25.17 -0.61 5.57
CA GLN A 254 -24.15 0.42 5.45
C GLN A 254 -24.11 1.00 4.03
N GLY A 255 -24.21 0.15 3.00
CA GLY A 255 -24.24 0.57 1.61
C GLY A 255 -25.47 1.40 1.26
N THR A 256 -26.64 1.05 1.82
CA THR A 256 -27.88 1.83 1.66
C THR A 256 -27.76 3.19 2.35
N GLN A 257 -27.13 3.26 3.53
CA GLN A 257 -26.89 4.54 4.21
C GLN A 257 -25.98 5.47 3.37
N ILE A 258 -24.90 4.94 2.80
CA ILE A 258 -24.00 5.73 1.93
C ILE A 258 -24.75 6.16 0.66
N GLU A 259 -25.52 5.26 0.03
CA GLU A 259 -26.35 5.60 -1.12
C GLU A 259 -27.32 6.74 -0.80
N GLN A 260 -28.01 6.69 0.35
CA GLN A 260 -28.89 7.77 0.81
C GLN A 260 -28.13 9.08 1.04
N ASN A 261 -26.92 9.03 1.58
CA ASN A 261 -26.08 10.22 1.74
C ASN A 261 -25.77 10.85 0.37
N LEU A 262 -25.51 10.04 -0.66
CA LEU A 262 -25.23 10.53 -2.00
C LEU A 262 -26.40 11.31 -2.63
N TYR A 263 -27.66 10.98 -2.28
CA TYR A 263 -28.83 11.76 -2.72
C TYR A 263 -28.85 13.21 -2.21
N SER A 264 -27.97 13.58 -1.27
CA SER A 264 -27.82 14.97 -0.84
C SER A 264 -27.27 15.91 -1.93
N ASP A 265 -26.65 15.36 -2.97
CA ASP A 265 -26.23 16.09 -4.17
C ASP A 265 -27.30 15.99 -5.26
N PRO A 266 -27.94 17.11 -5.67
CA PRO A 266 -28.98 17.11 -6.69
C PRO A 266 -28.52 16.59 -8.04
N ASP A 267 -27.26 16.80 -8.41
CA ASP A 267 -26.72 16.37 -9.70
C ASP A 267 -26.53 14.86 -9.72
N PHE A 268 -26.07 14.29 -8.60
CA PHE A 268 -26.06 12.84 -8.40
C PHE A 268 -27.48 12.27 -8.48
N ALA A 269 -28.42 12.80 -7.70
CA ALA A 269 -29.79 12.28 -7.66
C ALA A 269 -30.44 12.27 -9.05
N LYS A 270 -30.29 13.36 -9.82
CA LYS A 270 -30.84 13.46 -11.17
C LYS A 270 -30.21 12.46 -12.15
N SER A 271 -28.88 12.35 -12.14
CA SER A 271 -28.17 11.43 -13.06
C SER A 271 -28.43 9.97 -12.70
N TYR A 272 -28.40 9.64 -11.40
CA TYR A 272 -28.63 8.29 -10.90
C TYR A 272 -30.04 7.79 -11.19
N GLU A 273 -31.09 8.60 -10.98
CA GLU A 273 -32.47 8.22 -11.30
C GLU A 273 -32.70 8.05 -12.81
N ALA A 274 -32.04 8.88 -13.64
CA ALA A 274 -32.07 8.72 -15.09
C ALA A 274 -31.41 7.40 -15.53
N ASP A 275 -30.24 7.07 -14.98
CA ASP A 275 -29.54 5.82 -15.24
C ASP A 275 -30.34 4.61 -14.74
N LYS A 276 -30.98 4.73 -13.58
CA LYS A 276 -31.86 3.69 -13.00
C LYS A 276 -33.06 3.40 -13.89
N ALA A 277 -33.70 4.46 -14.41
CA ALA A 277 -34.82 4.32 -15.34
C ALA A 277 -34.39 3.70 -16.69
N ALA A 278 -33.16 3.99 -17.14
CA ALA A 278 -32.63 3.46 -18.40
C ALA A 278 -32.08 2.03 -18.30
N GLY A 279 -31.56 1.62 -17.13
CA GLY A 279 -30.80 0.38 -16.95
C GLY A 279 -31.62 -0.91 -16.84
N GLY A 280 -32.94 -0.82 -16.66
CA GLY A 280 -33.84 -1.97 -16.59
C GLY A 280 -33.44 -3.02 -15.52
N GLU A 281 -33.64 -4.30 -15.82
CA GLU A 281 -33.35 -5.41 -14.88
C GLU A 281 -31.85 -5.63 -14.61
N SER A 282 -30.98 -5.17 -15.52
CA SER A 282 -29.52 -5.25 -15.37
C SER A 282 -28.91 -4.14 -14.53
N PHE A 283 -29.72 -3.19 -14.05
CA PHE A 283 -29.23 -2.04 -13.30
C PHE A 283 -28.67 -2.45 -11.93
N VAL A 284 -27.42 -2.09 -11.67
CA VAL A 284 -26.79 -2.27 -10.36
C VAL A 284 -27.03 -1.02 -9.52
N GLU A 285 -27.75 -1.18 -8.41
CA GLU A 285 -27.96 -0.08 -7.45
C GLU A 285 -26.66 0.41 -6.82
N MET A 286 -26.60 1.68 -6.41
CA MET A 286 -25.34 2.32 -6.00
C MET A 286 -24.77 1.64 -4.76
N ARG A 287 -25.64 1.26 -3.81
CA ARG A 287 -25.29 0.46 -2.62
C ARG A 287 -24.58 -0.87 -2.89
N ASN A 288 -24.65 -1.36 -4.13
CA ASN A 288 -23.99 -2.59 -4.57
C ASN A 288 -22.83 -2.33 -5.55
N ARG A 289 -22.36 -1.09 -5.67
CA ARG A 289 -21.20 -0.74 -6.50
C ARG A 289 -19.92 -0.62 -5.67
N GLU A 290 -18.79 -0.88 -6.31
CA GLU A 290 -17.46 -0.85 -5.69
C GLU A 290 -17.12 0.52 -5.07
N ILE A 291 -17.57 1.63 -5.68
CA ILE A 291 -17.37 2.97 -5.13
C ILE A 291 -17.94 3.11 -3.71
N VAL A 292 -19.07 2.50 -3.40
CA VAL A 292 -19.69 2.58 -2.06
C VAL A 292 -18.84 1.85 -1.03
N ALA A 293 -18.26 0.69 -1.39
CA ALA A 293 -17.31 0.00 -0.54
C ALA A 293 -16.05 0.83 -0.29
N LEU A 294 -15.48 1.43 -1.34
CA LEU A 294 -14.30 2.31 -1.21
C LEU A 294 -14.59 3.52 -0.31
N ILE A 295 -15.77 4.15 -0.45
CA ILE A 295 -16.20 5.25 0.42
C ILE A 295 -16.31 4.78 1.87
N ALA A 296 -16.93 3.63 2.13
CA ALA A 296 -17.02 3.07 3.48
C ALA A 296 -15.65 2.92 4.13
N TYR A 297 -14.69 2.32 3.40
CA TYR A 297 -13.31 2.17 3.87
C TYR A 297 -12.63 3.52 4.16
N LEU A 298 -12.74 4.50 3.25
CA LEU A 298 -12.10 5.81 3.44
C LEU A 298 -12.71 6.57 4.62
N GLN A 299 -14.02 6.49 4.81
CA GLN A 299 -14.72 7.12 5.93
C GLN A 299 -14.32 6.51 7.28
N ARG A 300 -13.87 5.26 7.28
CA ARG A 300 -13.41 4.54 8.46
C ARG A 300 -12.00 4.94 8.92
N LEU A 301 -11.16 5.48 8.03
CA LEU A 301 -9.74 5.74 8.33
C LEU A 301 -9.54 6.81 9.42
N GLY A 302 -8.99 6.38 10.56
CA GLY A 302 -8.61 7.25 11.68
C GLY A 302 -9.76 7.71 12.56
N THR A 303 -10.92 7.07 12.48
CA THR A 303 -12.08 7.40 13.33
C THR A 303 -11.98 6.80 14.74
N ASP A 304 -11.35 5.64 14.90
CA ASP A 304 -11.26 4.93 16.19
C ASP A 304 -10.62 5.73 17.32
N ILE A 305 -9.69 6.62 16.99
CA ILE A 305 -8.98 7.45 17.97
C ILE A 305 -9.73 8.72 18.33
N LYS A 306 -10.80 9.07 17.61
CA LYS A 306 -11.61 10.27 17.87
C LYS A 306 -12.62 10.05 19.01
N VAL A 307 -12.80 8.82 19.48
CA VAL A 307 -13.64 8.48 20.63
C VAL A 307 -12.97 9.01 21.90
N LYS A 308 -13.40 10.20 22.32
CA LYS A 308 -12.78 11.03 23.39
C LYS A 308 -12.62 10.35 24.75
N GLU A 309 -13.27 9.21 25.00
CA GLU A 309 -13.28 8.60 26.34
C GLU A 309 -12.02 7.78 26.68
N ILE A 310 -11.20 7.39 25.70
CA ILE A 310 -10.13 6.39 25.94
C ILE A 310 -8.71 7.00 26.06
N ILE A 311 -8.52 8.26 25.64
CA ILE A 311 -7.20 8.92 25.65
C ILE A 311 -6.62 9.08 27.06
N ASN A 312 -7.46 9.08 28.11
CA ASN A 312 -7.02 9.26 29.49
C ASN A 312 -6.45 7.98 30.14
N GLU A 313 -6.69 6.78 29.61
CA GLU A 313 -6.16 5.54 30.20
C GLU A 313 -4.84 5.08 29.57
N THR A 314 -4.56 5.43 28.31
CA THR A 314 -3.36 4.95 27.60
C THR A 314 -2.15 5.87 27.76
N ALA A 315 -2.33 7.11 28.24
CA ALA A 315 -1.25 8.06 28.44
C ALA A 315 -0.47 7.88 29.76
N GLN A 316 -0.86 6.90 30.59
CA GLN A 316 -0.26 6.65 31.91
C GLN A 316 0.59 5.37 32.01
N ASN A 317 0.79 4.61 30.92
CA ASN A 317 1.64 3.42 30.92
C ASN A 317 2.72 3.49 29.85
#